data_AF-R0KRI0-F1
#
_entry.id   AF-R0KRI0-F1
#
_cell.length_a   1.000
_cell.length_b   1.000
_cell.length_c   1.000
_cell.angle_alpha   90.00
_cell.angle_beta   90.00
_cell.angle_gamma   90.00
#
_symmetry.space_group_name_H-M   'P 1'
#
loop_
_entity.id
_entity.type
_entity.pdbx_description
1 polymer ?
#
loop_
_entity_poly.entity_id
_entity_poly.type
_entity_poly.pdbx_seq_one_letter_code
_entity_poly.pdbx_strand_id
1 'polypeptide(L)'
;MPICIECGEHSQNIFTNKKAISTCKKCNKKMDRYYEVNNTLLLIDILLLRVEVFRHIIHNRTIIRPFIFYTTYFISRVVFISKYFNLYNTFSFSLILKLIICAFIEMGLLVLFVSFLNKFMLSLVFNTFIITSFYYLFVYFMILWSYKELEYYVLIEILVMLSNSIGLSCISKCSIEYMFIVIGMLKIPIYLMYYYVYLK
;
A
#
# COMPACT_ATOMS: atom_id res chain seq x y z
N MET A 1 5.26 17.16 8.20
CA MET A 1 4.45 17.96 9.14
C MET A 1 3.23 17.14 9.49
N PRO A 2 2.81 17.11 10.77
CA PRO A 2 1.66 16.31 11.17
C PRO A 2 0.35 16.86 10.59
N ILE A 3 -0.63 15.97 10.44
CA ILE A 3 -1.96 16.29 9.95
C ILE A 3 -3.02 15.81 10.92
N CYS A 4 -4.21 16.41 10.85
CA CYS A 4 -5.37 15.87 11.53
C CYS A 4 -5.85 14.60 10.81
N ILE A 5 -6.02 13.51 11.55
CA ILE A 5 -6.47 12.23 10.97
C ILE A 5 -7.91 12.28 10.44
N GLU A 6 -8.74 13.19 10.96
CA GLU A 6 -10.16 13.28 10.61
C GLU A 6 -10.38 14.11 9.32
N CYS A 7 -9.74 15.27 9.20
CA CYS A 7 -9.96 16.19 8.06
C CYS A 7 -8.75 16.37 7.14
N GLY A 8 -7.58 15.84 7.49
CA GLY A 8 -6.35 15.98 6.70
C GLY A 8 -5.68 17.35 6.77
N GLU A 9 -6.18 18.29 7.58
CA GLU A 9 -5.60 19.63 7.70
C GLU A 9 -4.23 19.59 8.38
N HIS A 10 -3.26 20.35 7.84
CA HIS A 10 -1.92 20.46 8.41
C HIS A 10 -1.95 21.18 9.77
N SER A 11 -1.11 20.72 10.69
CA SER A 11 -0.92 21.37 11.98
C SER A 11 0.56 21.49 12.30
N GLN A 12 0.90 22.50 13.10
CA GLN A 12 2.26 22.69 13.59
C GLN A 12 2.61 21.65 14.67
N ASN A 13 1.67 21.38 15.59
CA ASN A 13 1.91 20.50 16.75
C ASN A 13 0.74 19.53 16.98
N ILE A 14 1.04 18.23 17.13
CA ILE A 14 0.09 17.21 17.59
C ILE A 14 -0.22 17.38 19.08
N PHE A 15 0.75 17.88 19.84
CA PHE A 15 0.63 18.07 21.29
C PHE A 15 0.43 19.52 21.65
N THR A 16 -0.37 19.74 22.68
CA THR A 16 -0.33 20.97 23.46
C THR A 16 0.89 20.95 24.38
N ASN A 17 1.33 22.11 24.90
CA ASN A 17 2.47 22.23 25.82
C ASN A 17 2.39 21.30 27.06
N LYS A 18 1.21 20.74 27.35
CA LYS A 18 0.93 19.81 28.45
C LYS A 18 0.94 18.32 28.03
N LYS A 19 1.54 17.96 26.89
CA LYS A 19 1.55 16.60 26.31
C LYS A 19 0.17 16.00 25.98
N ALA A 20 -0.91 16.76 26.10
CA ALA A 20 -2.23 16.32 25.66
C ALA A 20 -2.40 16.50 24.15
N ILE A 21 -3.06 15.54 23.49
CA ILE A 21 -3.38 15.59 22.05
C ILE A 21 -4.23 16.83 21.78
N SER A 22 -3.79 17.65 20.81
CA SER A 22 -4.47 18.88 20.44
C SER A 22 -5.77 18.59 19.66
N THR A 23 -6.69 19.56 19.70
CA THR A 23 -7.89 19.56 18.85
C THR A 23 -7.62 20.30 17.55
N CYS A 24 -8.13 19.78 16.44
CA CYS A 24 -7.97 20.40 15.14
C CYS A 24 -8.80 21.69 15.07
N LYS A 25 -8.22 22.80 14.61
CA LYS A 25 -8.92 24.10 14.48
C LYS A 25 -10.03 24.10 13.42
N LYS A 26 -9.98 23.17 12.46
CA LYS A 26 -10.92 23.11 11.33
C LYS A 26 -12.15 22.26 11.63
N CYS A 27 -11.95 21.05 12.18
CA CYS A 27 -13.04 20.12 12.45
C CYS A 27 -13.38 19.98 13.95
N ASN A 28 -12.64 20.63 14.84
CA ASN A 28 -12.81 20.59 16.30
C ASN A 28 -12.76 19.18 16.93
N LYS A 29 -12.30 18.17 16.20
CA LYS A 29 -12.06 16.81 16.70
C LYS A 29 -10.63 16.66 17.24
N LYS A 30 -10.38 15.60 18.01
CA LYS A 30 -9.01 15.21 18.43
C LYS A 30 -8.14 14.97 17.19
N MET A 31 -6.94 15.56 17.18
CA MET A 31 -6.08 15.55 16.00
C MET A 31 -5.60 14.15 15.60
N ASP A 32 -5.23 13.33 16.58
CA ASP A 32 -4.74 11.98 16.34
C ASP A 32 -5.14 11.08 17.52
N ARG A 33 -6.20 10.31 17.33
CA ARG A 33 -6.70 9.37 18.34
C ARG A 33 -5.82 8.13 18.47
N TYR A 34 -4.94 7.85 17.51
CA TYR A 34 -4.16 6.61 17.48
C TYR A 34 -2.80 6.72 18.15
N TYR A 35 -2.39 7.92 18.59
CA TYR A 35 -1.08 8.13 19.20
C TYR A 35 -0.83 7.25 20.44
N GLU A 36 -1.86 7.04 21.27
CA GLU A 36 -1.79 6.25 22.51
C GLU A 36 -2.39 4.84 22.34
N VAL A 37 -2.86 4.51 21.14
CA VAL A 37 -3.60 3.27 20.88
C VAL A 37 -2.63 2.12 20.60
N ASN A 38 -2.96 0.93 21.11
CA ASN A 38 -2.16 -0.28 20.89
C ASN A 38 -2.12 -0.65 19.38
N ASN A 39 -0.99 -1.20 18.93
CA ASN A 39 -0.77 -1.63 17.55
C ASN A 39 -1.83 -2.63 17.05
N THR A 40 -2.47 -3.42 17.92
CA THR A 40 -3.54 -4.35 17.53
C THR A 40 -4.78 -3.63 17.01
N LEU A 41 -5.21 -2.56 17.67
CA LEU A 41 -6.37 -1.75 17.25
C LEU A 41 -6.04 -0.99 15.97
N LEU A 42 -4.82 -0.49 15.86
CA LEU A 42 -4.28 0.06 14.61
C LEU A 42 -4.37 -0.95 13.47
N LEU A 43 -3.91 -2.20 13.68
CA LEU A 43 -3.96 -3.25 12.68
C LEU A 43 -5.39 -3.57 12.22
N ILE A 44 -6.34 -3.65 13.15
CA ILE A 44 -7.77 -3.87 12.81
C ILE A 44 -8.29 -2.73 11.94
N ASP A 45 -8.01 -1.49 12.29
CA ASP A 45 -8.48 -0.34 11.52
C ASP A 45 -7.77 -0.20 10.16
N ILE A 46 -6.51 -0.64 10.03
CA ILE A 46 -5.82 -0.82 8.74
C ILE A 46 -6.56 -1.86 7.89
N LEU A 47 -6.91 -3.01 8.47
CA LEU A 47 -7.63 -4.10 7.79
C LEU A 47 -9.03 -3.70 7.34
N LEU A 48 -9.66 -2.76 8.05
CA LEU A 48 -10.95 -2.17 7.72
C LEU A 48 -10.84 -0.97 6.76
N LEU A 49 -9.65 -0.71 6.22
CA LEU A 49 -9.39 0.36 5.26
C LEU A 49 -9.79 1.77 5.78
N ARG A 50 -9.66 2.02 7.09
CA ARG A 50 -10.02 3.31 7.68
C ARG A 50 -9.01 4.40 7.33
N VAL A 51 -9.45 5.43 6.62
CA VAL A 51 -8.63 6.56 6.13
C VAL A 51 -7.85 7.23 7.27
N GLU A 52 -8.43 7.33 8.47
CA GLU A 52 -7.82 7.99 9.62
C GLU A 52 -6.53 7.28 10.06
N VAL A 53 -6.48 5.95 9.98
CA VAL A 53 -5.26 5.20 10.29
C VAL A 53 -4.19 5.40 9.24
N PHE A 54 -4.54 5.43 7.95
CA PHE A 54 -3.56 5.73 6.89
C PHE A 54 -2.94 7.10 7.10
N ARG A 55 -3.73 8.13 7.44
CA ARG A 55 -3.21 9.47 7.79
C ARG A 55 -2.27 9.44 8.99
N HIS A 56 -2.63 8.70 10.04
CA HIS A 56 -1.77 8.50 11.20
C HIS A 56 -0.41 7.87 10.80
N ILE A 57 -0.44 6.76 10.07
CA ILE A 57 0.76 6.00 9.71
C ILE A 57 1.66 6.77 8.75
N ILE A 58 1.07 7.43 7.75
CA ILE A 58 1.83 8.11 6.68
C ILE A 58 2.45 9.42 7.17
N HIS A 59 1.72 10.21 7.97
CA HIS A 59 2.11 11.59 8.29
C HIS A 59 2.49 11.83 9.75
N ASN A 60 1.86 11.11 10.69
CA ASN A 60 2.02 11.38 12.13
C ASN A 60 2.94 10.38 12.83
N ARG A 61 3.25 9.25 12.18
CA ARG A 61 4.16 8.23 12.71
C ARG A 61 5.45 8.16 11.88
N THR A 62 6.58 8.05 12.57
CA THR A 62 7.85 7.76 11.91
C THR A 62 7.86 6.30 11.47
N ILE A 63 7.91 6.05 10.17
CA ILE A 63 8.03 4.69 9.62
C ILE A 63 9.49 4.28 9.71
N ILE A 64 9.82 3.40 10.67
CA ILE A 64 11.22 3.10 10.99
C ILE A 64 11.82 2.02 10.05
N ARG A 65 11.04 1.21 9.31
CA ARG A 65 11.59 0.10 8.50
C ARG A 65 10.76 -0.26 7.23
N PRO A 66 10.81 0.53 6.15
CA PRO A 66 10.14 0.17 4.89
C PRO A 66 10.71 -1.11 4.24
N PHE A 67 11.96 -1.47 4.54
CA PHE A 67 12.64 -2.60 3.89
C PHE A 67 12.00 -3.97 4.17
N ILE A 68 11.44 -4.21 5.37
CA ILE A 68 10.80 -5.51 5.68
C ILE A 68 9.49 -5.66 4.91
N PHE A 69 8.69 -4.59 4.83
CA PHE A 69 7.47 -4.58 4.02
C PHE A 69 7.79 -4.72 2.53
N TYR A 70 8.91 -4.12 2.11
CA TYR A 70 9.42 -4.28 0.76
C TYR A 70 9.76 -5.74 0.44
N THR A 71 10.60 -6.41 1.25
CA THR A 71 10.98 -7.80 0.97
C THR A 71 9.78 -8.75 1.01
N THR A 72 8.86 -8.56 1.95
CA THR A 72 7.63 -9.37 2.05
C THR A 72 6.69 -9.16 0.85
N TYR A 73 6.55 -7.93 0.35
CA TYR A 73 5.84 -7.64 -0.89
C TYR A 73 6.44 -8.38 -2.10
N PHE A 74 7.76 -8.31 -2.29
CA PHE A 74 8.41 -8.97 -3.42
C PHE A 74 8.31 -10.49 -3.33
N ILE A 75 8.55 -11.07 -2.15
CA ILE A 75 8.50 -12.52 -1.95
C ILE A 75 7.08 -13.04 -2.22
N SER A 76 6.06 -12.41 -1.66
CA SER A 76 4.67 -12.83 -1.86
C SER A 76 4.24 -12.82 -3.33
N ARG A 77 4.64 -11.80 -4.10
CA ARG A 77 4.40 -11.72 -5.55
C ARG A 77 5.12 -12.81 -6.33
N VAL A 78 6.41 -13.03 -6.07
CA VAL A 78 7.20 -14.07 -6.76
C VAL A 78 6.62 -15.46 -6.48
N VAL A 79 6.31 -15.77 -5.21
CA VAL A 79 5.77 -17.07 -4.84
C VAL A 79 4.39 -17.30 -5.47
N PHE A 80 3.51 -16.28 -5.46
CA PHE A 80 2.21 -16.39 -6.12
C PHE A 80 2.35 -16.73 -7.60
N ILE A 81 3.14 -15.95 -8.34
CA ILE A 81 3.28 -16.13 -9.79
C ILE A 81 3.89 -17.51 -10.10
N SER A 82 4.87 -17.95 -9.31
CA SER A 82 5.48 -19.27 -9.48
C SER A 82 4.48 -20.42 -9.27
N LYS A 83 3.58 -20.30 -8.29
CA LYS A 83 2.55 -21.30 -8.00
C LYS A 83 1.44 -21.30 -9.05
N TYR A 84 1.00 -20.11 -9.48
CA TYR A 84 -0.12 -19.97 -10.41
C TYR A 84 0.19 -20.55 -11.79
N PHE A 85 1.35 -20.24 -12.35
CA PHE A 85 1.73 -20.74 -13.66
C PHE A 85 2.30 -22.18 -13.63
N ASN A 86 2.17 -22.90 -12.51
CA ASN A 86 2.75 -24.24 -12.30
C ASN A 86 4.24 -24.32 -12.66
N LEU A 87 4.97 -23.22 -12.51
CA LEU A 87 6.39 -23.10 -12.89
C LEU A 87 7.33 -23.78 -11.87
N TYR A 88 6.78 -24.50 -10.89
CA TYR A 88 7.54 -25.22 -9.87
C TYR A 88 8.57 -26.17 -10.47
N ASN A 89 8.24 -26.83 -11.59
CA ASN A 89 9.15 -27.77 -12.24
C ASN A 89 10.18 -27.10 -13.17
N THR A 90 9.96 -25.83 -13.54
CA THR A 90 10.86 -25.02 -14.38
C THR A 90 11.28 -23.77 -13.63
N PHE A 91 11.75 -23.95 -12.39
CA PHE A 91 12.30 -22.88 -11.55
C PHE A 91 13.64 -22.40 -12.12
N SER A 92 13.60 -21.78 -13.30
CA SER A 92 14.76 -21.16 -13.92
C SER A 92 15.00 -19.83 -13.22
N PHE A 93 16.23 -19.61 -12.77
CA PHE A 93 16.70 -18.32 -12.25
C PHE A 93 16.31 -17.15 -13.17
N SER A 94 16.32 -17.37 -14.49
CA SER A 94 15.88 -16.38 -15.48
C SER A 94 14.44 -15.91 -15.28
N LEU A 95 13.53 -16.81 -14.89
CA LEU A 95 12.13 -16.50 -14.68
C LEU A 95 11.92 -15.65 -13.43
N ILE A 96 12.57 -16.01 -12.32
CA ILE A 96 12.55 -15.22 -11.08
C ILE A 96 13.08 -13.81 -11.34
N LEU A 97 14.19 -13.69 -12.08
CA LEU A 97 14.77 -12.40 -12.43
C LEU A 97 13.79 -11.55 -13.25
N LYS A 98 13.11 -12.13 -14.24
CA LYS A 98 12.07 -11.44 -15.02
C LYS A 98 10.92 -10.95 -14.13
N LEU A 99 10.44 -11.77 -13.20
CA LEU A 99 9.37 -11.39 -12.25
C LEU A 99 9.79 -10.23 -11.35
N ILE A 100 11.01 -10.30 -10.82
CA ILE A 100 11.58 -9.24 -10.00
C ILE A 100 11.63 -7.95 -10.81
N ILE A 101 12.21 -7.98 -12.02
CA ILE A 101 12.31 -6.82 -12.91
C ILE A 101 10.92 -6.24 -13.22
N CYS A 102 9.93 -7.07 -13.55
CA CYS A 102 8.57 -6.60 -13.83
C CYS A 102 7.94 -5.89 -12.61
N ALA A 103 8.11 -6.45 -11.41
CA ALA A 103 7.62 -5.83 -10.18
C ALA A 103 8.32 -4.50 -9.86
N PHE A 104 9.63 -4.39 -10.14
CA PHE A 104 10.37 -3.12 -10.02
C PHE A 104 9.89 -2.07 -11.01
N ILE A 105 9.65 -2.45 -12.27
CA ILE A 105 9.12 -1.56 -13.31
C ILE A 105 7.72 -1.07 -12.94
N GLU A 106 6.84 -1.98 -12.50
CA GLU A 106 5.49 -1.66 -12.02
C GLU A 106 5.52 -0.59 -10.92
N MET A 107 6.30 -0.84 -9.86
CA MET A 107 6.44 0.09 -8.74
C MET A 107 7.08 1.41 -9.16
N GLY A 108 8.11 1.36 -10.02
CA GLY A 108 8.79 2.55 -10.53
C GLY A 108 7.85 3.44 -11.34
N LEU A 109 7.08 2.86 -12.27
CA LEU A 109 6.12 3.60 -13.09
C LEU A 109 5.00 4.20 -12.23
N LEU A 110 4.45 3.44 -11.28
CA LEU A 110 3.43 3.93 -10.35
C LEU A 110 3.94 5.13 -9.53
N VAL A 111 5.13 5.00 -8.95
CA VAL A 111 5.72 6.06 -8.12
C VAL A 111 6.05 7.29 -8.95
N LEU A 112 6.64 7.12 -10.15
CA LEU A 112 6.95 8.24 -11.05
C LEU A 112 5.69 8.95 -11.51
N PHE A 113 4.66 8.21 -11.93
CA PHE A 113 3.41 8.78 -12.41
C PHE A 113 2.70 9.58 -11.31
N VAL A 114 2.59 9.01 -10.11
CA VAL A 114 1.93 9.67 -8.96
C VAL A 114 2.74 10.88 -8.48
N SER A 115 4.08 10.77 -8.47
CA SER A 115 4.96 11.89 -8.11
C SER A 115 4.87 13.03 -9.13
N PHE A 116 4.74 12.70 -10.42
CA PHE A 116 4.55 13.66 -11.50
C PHE A 116 3.24 14.42 -11.35
N LEU A 117 2.12 13.71 -11.10
CA LEU A 117 0.81 14.35 -10.97
C LEU A 117 0.72 15.35 -9.81
N ASN A 118 1.44 15.09 -8.72
CA ASN A 118 1.23 15.83 -7.48
C ASN A 118 2.45 16.58 -6.93
N LYS A 119 3.58 16.59 -7.65
CA LYS A 119 4.83 17.25 -7.23
C LYS A 119 5.30 16.83 -5.82
N PHE A 120 5.06 15.57 -5.43
CA PHE A 120 5.44 15.07 -4.11
C PHE A 120 6.86 14.52 -4.08
N MET A 121 7.40 14.44 -2.86
CA MET A 121 8.64 13.74 -2.59
C MET A 121 8.48 12.25 -2.92
N LEU A 122 9.30 11.77 -3.85
CA LEU A 122 9.28 10.39 -4.35
C LEU A 122 9.37 9.34 -3.22
N SER A 123 10.16 9.64 -2.18
CA SER A 123 10.31 8.79 -1.00
C SER A 123 9.00 8.60 -0.22
N LEU A 124 8.15 9.63 -0.14
CA LEU A 124 6.88 9.58 0.57
C LEU A 124 5.85 8.72 -0.18
N VAL A 125 5.77 8.88 -1.50
CA VAL A 125 4.92 8.07 -2.39
C VAL A 125 5.33 6.60 -2.31
N PHE A 126 6.64 6.33 -2.42
CA PHE A 126 7.19 4.99 -2.33
C PHE A 126 6.89 4.31 -0.98
N ASN A 127 7.16 4.99 0.13
CA ASN A 127 6.87 4.47 1.47
C ASN A 127 5.38 4.17 1.66
N THR A 128 4.51 4.99 1.08
CA THR A 128 3.07 4.80 1.17
C THR A 128 2.65 3.55 0.44
N PHE A 129 3.06 3.36 -0.81
CA PHE A 129 2.77 2.14 -1.56
C PHE A 129 3.21 0.87 -0.83
N ILE A 130 4.39 0.88 -0.22
CA ILE A 130 4.89 -0.26 0.55
C ILE A 130 3.95 -0.60 1.71
N ILE A 131 3.54 0.41 2.48
CA ILE A 131 2.68 0.23 3.66
C ILE A 131 1.29 -0.22 3.25
N THR A 132 0.72 0.38 2.22
CA THR A 132 -0.63 0.06 1.73
C THR A 132 -0.69 -1.28 1.01
N SER A 133 0.44 -1.84 0.60
CA SER A 133 0.53 -3.17 -0.02
C SER A 133 0.55 -4.32 1.02
N PHE A 134 0.23 -4.07 2.30
CA PHE A 134 0.29 -5.09 3.35
C PHE A 134 -0.64 -6.29 3.12
N TYR A 135 -1.71 -6.16 2.32
CA TYR A 135 -2.63 -7.28 2.02
C TYR A 135 -1.93 -8.44 1.29
N TYR A 136 -0.78 -8.22 0.64
CA TYR A 136 -0.02 -9.33 0.08
C TYR A 136 0.52 -10.31 1.14
N LEU A 137 0.54 -9.92 2.42
CA LEU A 137 0.79 -10.87 3.51
C LEU A 137 -0.26 -11.99 3.56
N PHE A 138 -1.50 -11.74 3.12
CA PHE A 138 -2.53 -12.78 3.03
C PHE A 138 -2.21 -13.84 1.97
N VAL A 139 -1.42 -13.51 0.94
CA VAL A 139 -0.94 -14.49 -0.04
C VAL A 139 -0.12 -15.58 0.64
N TYR A 140 0.68 -15.23 1.64
CA TYR A 140 1.45 -16.21 2.41
C TYR A 140 0.54 -17.21 3.12
N PHE A 141 -0.53 -16.73 3.78
CA PHE A 141 -1.53 -17.60 4.41
C PHE A 141 -2.25 -18.49 3.38
N MET A 142 -2.60 -17.93 2.21
CA MET A 142 -3.20 -18.72 1.12
C MET A 142 -2.29 -19.85 0.64
N ILE A 143 -0.99 -19.58 0.53
CA ILE A 143 0.01 -20.58 0.14
C ILE A 143 0.11 -21.67 1.20
N LEU A 144 0.25 -21.29 2.47
CA LEU A 144 0.34 -22.23 3.61
C LEU A 144 -0.85 -23.18 3.68
N TRP A 145 -2.07 -22.66 3.48
CA TRP A 145 -3.29 -23.46 3.46
C TRP A 145 -3.60 -24.10 2.11
N SER A 146 -2.67 -24.02 1.15
CA SER A 146 -2.80 -24.64 -0.16
C SER A 146 -4.04 -24.22 -0.97
N TYR A 147 -4.57 -23.01 -0.74
CA TYR A 147 -5.64 -22.45 -1.55
C TYR A 147 -5.20 -22.37 -3.02
N LYS A 148 -6.10 -22.76 -3.93
CA LYS A 148 -5.86 -22.85 -5.39
C LYS A 148 -6.76 -21.92 -6.21
N GLU A 149 -7.80 -21.36 -5.62
CA GLU A 149 -8.79 -20.57 -6.36
C GLU A 149 -8.23 -19.19 -6.71
N LEU A 150 -8.29 -18.83 -8.00
CA LEU A 150 -7.87 -17.54 -8.53
C LEU A 150 -8.70 -16.39 -7.92
N GLU A 151 -9.94 -16.66 -7.54
CA GLU A 151 -10.88 -15.68 -6.99
C GLU A 151 -10.33 -14.97 -5.76
N TYR A 152 -9.68 -15.70 -4.85
CA TYR A 152 -9.06 -15.10 -3.65
C TYR A 152 -7.90 -14.17 -3.99
N TYR A 153 -7.15 -14.47 -5.04
CA TYR A 153 -6.08 -13.59 -5.49
C TYR A 153 -6.62 -12.29 -6.10
N VAL A 154 -7.64 -12.40 -6.96
CA VAL A 154 -8.32 -11.22 -7.50
C VAL A 154 -8.87 -10.35 -6.38
N LEU A 155 -9.43 -10.96 -5.33
CA LEU A 155 -9.88 -10.24 -4.14
C LEU A 155 -8.72 -9.51 -3.43
N ILE A 156 -7.59 -10.16 -3.21
CA ILE A 156 -6.41 -9.52 -2.61
C ILE A 156 -5.92 -8.36 -3.46
N GLU A 157 -5.87 -8.50 -4.78
CA GLU A 157 -5.47 -7.41 -5.68
C GLU A 157 -6.41 -6.21 -5.60
N ILE A 158 -7.72 -6.44 -5.53
CA ILE A 158 -8.71 -5.37 -5.32
C ILE A 158 -8.48 -4.69 -3.96
N LEU A 159 -8.25 -5.45 -2.89
CA LEU A 159 -7.96 -4.90 -1.56
C LEU A 159 -6.67 -4.08 -1.53
N VAL A 160 -5.61 -4.57 -2.18
CA VAL A 160 -4.35 -3.83 -2.36
C VAL A 160 -4.58 -2.55 -3.14
N MET A 161 -5.34 -2.61 -4.24
CA MET A 161 -5.67 -1.42 -5.03
C MET A 161 -6.41 -0.38 -4.18
N LEU A 162 -7.47 -0.79 -3.47
CA LEU A 162 -8.23 0.09 -2.57
C LEU A 162 -7.33 0.70 -1.49
N SER A 163 -6.49 -0.10 -0.84
CA SER A 163 -5.57 0.40 0.19
C SER A 163 -4.56 1.39 -0.39
N ASN A 164 -3.96 1.10 -1.55
CA ASN A 164 -3.06 2.01 -2.23
C ASN A 164 -3.76 3.32 -2.60
N SER A 165 -4.99 3.26 -3.11
CA SER A 165 -5.78 4.46 -3.43
C SER A 165 -6.03 5.33 -2.21
N ILE A 166 -6.38 4.73 -1.07
CA ILE A 166 -6.61 5.45 0.19
C ILE A 166 -5.31 6.07 0.71
N GLY A 167 -4.19 5.34 0.72
CA GLY A 167 -2.93 5.91 1.18
C GLY A 167 -2.45 7.05 0.27
N LEU A 168 -2.58 6.91 -1.04
CA LEU A 168 -2.23 7.97 -1.99
C LEU A 168 -3.18 9.16 -1.90
N SER A 169 -4.48 8.98 -1.64
CA SER A 169 -5.40 10.09 -1.38
C SER A 169 -5.13 10.77 -0.04
N CYS A 170 -4.37 10.14 0.88
CA CYS A 170 -3.94 10.80 2.12
C CYS A 170 -2.75 11.73 1.89
N ILE A 171 -1.98 11.53 0.81
CA ILE A 171 -0.86 12.42 0.45
C ILE A 171 -1.31 13.44 -0.58
N SER A 172 -2.02 12.98 -1.59
CA SER A 172 -2.60 13.83 -2.63
C SER A 172 -3.86 14.55 -2.17
N LYS A 173 -4.21 15.62 -2.88
CA LYS A 173 -5.50 16.29 -2.72
C LYS A 173 -6.60 15.63 -3.58
N CYS A 174 -6.30 14.50 -4.22
CA CYS A 174 -7.23 13.80 -5.08
C CYS A 174 -8.20 12.93 -4.27
N SER A 175 -9.36 12.65 -4.86
CA SER A 175 -10.33 11.73 -4.25
C SER A 175 -9.84 10.27 -4.33
N ILE A 176 -10.39 9.41 -3.48
CA ILE A 176 -10.05 7.98 -3.44
C ILE A 176 -10.44 7.32 -4.78
N GLU A 177 -11.61 7.68 -5.33
CA GLU A 177 -12.13 7.13 -6.59
C GLU A 177 -11.20 7.45 -7.76
N TYR A 178 -10.70 8.70 -7.83
CA TYR A 178 -9.75 9.10 -8.85
C TYR A 178 -8.45 8.27 -8.75
N MET A 179 -7.92 8.12 -7.54
CA MET A 179 -6.70 7.32 -7.33
C MET A 179 -6.92 5.84 -7.64
N PHE A 180 -8.12 5.30 -7.40
CA PHE A 180 -8.47 3.93 -7.76
C PHE A 180 -8.47 3.71 -9.26
N ILE A 181 -9.09 4.62 -10.02
CA ILE A 181 -9.09 4.58 -11.48
C ILE A 181 -7.67 4.66 -12.03
N VAL A 182 -6.86 5.60 -11.54
CA VAL A 182 -5.47 5.78 -11.96
C VAL A 182 -4.65 4.51 -11.74
N ILE A 183 -4.71 3.93 -10.54
CA ILE A 183 -3.96 2.70 -10.23
C ILE A 183 -4.46 1.54 -11.08
N GLY A 184 -5.78 1.40 -11.26
CA GLY A 184 -6.36 0.36 -12.09
C GLY A 184 -5.90 0.43 -13.53
N MET A 185 -5.93 1.63 -14.13
CA MET A 185 -5.44 1.85 -15.49
C MET A 185 -3.95 1.54 -15.64
N LEU A 186 -3.14 1.80 -14.62
CA LEU A 186 -1.71 1.47 -14.64
C LEU A 186 -1.44 -0.03 -14.48
N LYS A 187 -2.26 -0.74 -13.69
CA LYS A 187 -2.11 -2.18 -13.47
C LYS A 187 -2.58 -3.03 -14.65
N ILE A 188 -3.59 -2.62 -15.41
CA ILE A 188 -4.14 -3.41 -16.52
C ILE A 188 -3.08 -3.79 -17.58
N PRO A 189 -2.28 -2.86 -18.14
CA PRO A 189 -1.23 -3.19 -19.10
C PRO A 189 -0.19 -4.17 -18.54
N ILE A 190 0.09 -4.06 -17.24
CA ILE A 190 1.06 -4.92 -16.55
C ILE A 190 0.50 -6.34 -16.47
N TYR A 191 -0.79 -6.50 -16.14
CA TYR A 191 -1.45 -7.81 -16.17
C TYR A 191 -1.52 -8.41 -17.57
N LEU A 192 -1.79 -7.59 -18.59
CA LEU A 192 -1.75 -8.05 -19.99
C LEU A 192 -0.34 -8.49 -20.40
N MET A 193 0.70 -7.80 -19.92
CA MET A 193 2.10 -8.19 -20.14
C MET A 193 2.42 -9.51 -19.44
N TYR A 194 1.99 -9.70 -18.19
CA TYR A 194 2.13 -10.99 -17.50
C TYR A 194 1.42 -12.10 -18.27
N TYR A 195 0.18 -11.89 -18.70
CA TYR A 195 -0.55 -12.85 -19.51
C TYR A 195 0.23 -13.20 -20.80
N TYR A 196 0.73 -12.21 -21.53
CA TYR A 196 1.47 -12.42 -22.77
C TYR A 196 2.81 -13.14 -22.58
N VAL A 197 3.56 -12.82 -21.51
CA VAL A 197 4.89 -13.40 -21.25
C VAL A 197 4.81 -14.85 -20.76
N TYR A 198 3.71 -15.24 -20.11
CA TYR A 198 3.62 -16.52 -19.40
C TYR A 198 2.61 -17.53 -19.98
N LEU A 199 1.59 -17.10 -20.73
CA LEU A 199 0.59 -18.00 -21.33
C LEU A 199 0.80 -18.25 -22.84
N LYS A 200 1.84 -17.67 -23.43
CA LYS A 200 2.27 -17.90 -24.81
C LYS A 200 3.67 -18.51 -24.81
#